data_AF-A0A3S0QIL8-F1
#
_entry.id   AF-A0A3S0QIL8-F1
#
_cell.length_a   1.000
_cell.length_b   1.000
_cell.length_c   1.000
_cell.angle_alpha   90.00
_cell.angle_beta   90.00
_cell.angle_gamma   90.00
#
_symmetry.space_group_name_H-M   'P 1'
#
loop_
_entity.id
_entity.type
_entity.pdbx_description
1 polymer ?
#
loop_
_entity_poly.entity_id
_entity_poly.type
_entity_poly.pdbx_seq_one_letter_code
_entity_poly.pdbx_strand_id
1 'polypeptide(L)'
;MTKIISTILLLGLFSMTDAQVGINTKTPEKDLTVNGTMKTSGMVFKKPIEKLGASENYTFIIKSPAPENKITAYNDAFVPNSPAPINLIQYKITCDPTDKDWVNEFDTKINSSKFLVVISSFGFTQAIKTGAADWLTPVPQIFAYSTGTTWKLKADYQGFAPDASLPTGVWTLNLMVFDRAYAKEFNPTQAMGTSTTGAAAAPLIQ
;
A
#
# COMPACT_ATOMS: atom_id res chain seq x y z
N MET A 1 -38.43 -25.55 -56.31
CA MET A 1 -38.57 -24.48 -55.28
C MET A 1 -37.66 -24.69 -54.07
N THR A 2 -37.43 -25.93 -53.61
CA THR A 2 -36.51 -26.26 -52.49
C THR A 2 -35.06 -25.80 -52.68
N LYS A 3 -34.51 -25.87 -53.90
CA LYS A 3 -33.12 -25.44 -54.18
C LYS A 3 -32.88 -23.94 -53.98
N ILE A 4 -33.87 -23.10 -54.28
CA ILE A 4 -33.77 -21.63 -54.14
C ILE A 4 -33.78 -21.25 -52.66
N ILE A 5 -34.62 -21.92 -51.87
CA ILE A 5 -34.71 -21.71 -50.42
C ILE A 5 -33.38 -22.09 -49.73
N SER A 6 -32.78 -23.23 -50.11
CA SER A 6 -31.47 -23.62 -49.57
C SER A 6 -30.33 -22.65 -49.93
N THR A 7 -30.32 -22.10 -51.14
CA THR A 7 -29.28 -21.12 -51.54
C THR A 7 -29.42 -19.81 -50.77
N ILE A 8 -30.65 -19.33 -50.56
CA ILE A 8 -30.91 -18.11 -49.78
C ILE A 8 -30.56 -18.31 -48.30
N LEU A 9 -30.84 -19.49 -47.74
CA LEU A 9 -30.49 -19.82 -46.35
C LEU A 9 -28.96 -19.94 -46.16
N LEU A 10 -28.23 -20.46 -47.15
CA LEU A 10 -26.78 -20.59 -47.11
C LEU A 10 -26.07 -19.23 -47.28
N LEU A 11 -26.64 -18.30 -48.05
CA LEU A 11 -26.15 -16.92 -48.19
C LEU A 11 -26.36 -16.09 -46.91
N GLY A 12 -27.41 -16.37 -46.13
CA GLY A 12 -27.69 -15.69 -44.86
C GLY A 12 -26.69 -15.99 -43.73
N LEU A 13 -25.98 -17.13 -43.79
CA LEU A 13 -25.03 -17.55 -42.75
C LEU A 13 -23.68 -16.81 -42.80
N PHE A 14 -23.35 -16.14 -43.92
CA PHE A 14 -22.08 -15.42 -44.10
C PHE A 14 -22.15 -13.93 -43.69
N SER A 15 -23.30 -13.46 -43.21
CA SER A 15 -23.49 -12.06 -42.79
C SER A 15 -23.30 -11.87 -41.27
N MET A 16 -22.31 -12.55 -40.68
CA MET A 16 -21.85 -12.24 -39.33
C MET A 16 -20.98 -10.99 -39.40
N THR A 17 -21.60 -9.82 -39.52
CA THR A 17 -20.88 -8.55 -39.51
C THR A 17 -20.40 -8.26 -38.09
N ASP A 18 -19.09 -8.08 -37.91
CA ASP A 18 -18.51 -7.65 -36.65
C ASP A 18 -19.19 -6.37 -36.15
N ALA A 19 -19.60 -6.33 -34.87
CA ALA A 19 -20.28 -5.19 -34.25
C ALA A 19 -19.35 -3.98 -33.97
N GLN A 20 -18.19 -3.97 -34.61
CA GLN A 20 -17.11 -3.01 -34.42
C GLN A 20 -17.35 -1.78 -35.29
N VAL A 21 -17.37 -0.59 -34.68
CA VAL A 21 -17.56 0.69 -35.38
C VAL A 21 -16.24 1.45 -35.34
N GLY A 22 -15.66 1.70 -36.52
CA GLY A 22 -14.42 2.46 -36.67
C GLY A 22 -14.65 3.89 -37.13
N ILE A 23 -14.02 4.86 -36.45
CA ILE A 23 -13.92 6.23 -36.95
C ILE A 23 -12.67 6.31 -37.83
N ASN A 24 -12.86 6.47 -39.14
CA ASN A 24 -11.79 6.55 -40.14
C ASN A 24 -10.82 5.35 -40.17
N THR A 25 -11.29 4.15 -39.80
CA THR A 25 -10.52 2.90 -39.87
C THR A 25 -11.39 1.75 -40.38
N LYS A 26 -10.81 0.88 -41.22
CA LYS A 26 -11.51 -0.29 -41.79
C LYS A 26 -11.43 -1.53 -40.90
N THR A 27 -10.54 -1.52 -39.90
CA THR A 27 -10.32 -2.64 -38.97
C THR A 27 -10.30 -2.08 -37.54
N PRO A 28 -11.48 -1.84 -36.95
CA PRO A 28 -11.56 -1.29 -35.60
C PRO A 28 -11.16 -2.36 -34.58
N GLU A 29 -10.31 -2.02 -33.61
CA GLU A 29 -9.81 -2.98 -32.62
C GLU A 29 -10.80 -3.25 -31.47
N LYS A 30 -11.83 -2.40 -31.32
CA LYS A 30 -12.78 -2.40 -30.21
C LYS A 30 -14.18 -1.95 -30.66
N ASP A 31 -15.21 -2.47 -29.99
CA ASP A 31 -16.60 -2.07 -30.20
C ASP A 31 -16.86 -0.66 -29.65
N LEU A 32 -17.70 0.11 -30.35
CA LEU A 32 -18.16 1.42 -29.88
C LEU A 32 -19.28 1.24 -28.86
N THR A 33 -19.08 1.75 -27.65
CA THR A 33 -20.14 1.84 -26.64
C THR A 33 -20.66 3.27 -26.56
N VAL A 34 -21.94 3.48 -26.86
CA VAL A 34 -22.58 4.80 -26.88
C VAL A 34 -23.29 5.16 -25.56
N ASN A 35 -23.37 4.21 -24.63
CA ASN A 35 -24.07 4.38 -23.34
C ASN A 35 -23.19 3.98 -22.13
N GLY A 36 -21.87 4.03 -22.29
CA GLY A 36 -20.90 3.75 -21.22
C GLY A 36 -20.10 5.01 -20.85
N THR A 37 -19.61 5.10 -19.61
CA THR A 37 -18.81 6.25 -19.14
C THR A 37 -17.43 6.27 -19.79
N MET A 38 -16.73 5.12 -19.85
CA MET A 38 -15.48 4.90 -20.59
C MET A 38 -15.05 3.42 -20.49
N LYS A 39 -14.54 2.80 -21.56
CA LYS A 39 -13.79 1.53 -21.51
C LYS A 39 -12.32 1.80 -21.84
N THR A 40 -11.46 1.69 -20.83
CA THR A 40 -10.00 1.85 -20.99
C THR A 40 -9.30 0.52 -20.67
N SER A 41 -8.52 0.01 -21.62
CA SER A 41 -7.61 -1.13 -21.44
C SER A 41 -6.28 -0.74 -20.77
N GLY A 42 -6.04 0.56 -20.55
CA GLY A 42 -4.81 1.08 -19.96
C GLY A 42 -4.73 2.61 -20.07
N MET A 43 -3.80 3.21 -19.33
CA MET A 43 -3.43 4.62 -19.47
C MET A 43 -2.12 4.70 -20.25
N VAL A 44 -2.10 5.45 -21.35
CA VAL A 44 -0.89 5.69 -22.12
C VAL A 44 -0.35 7.07 -21.76
N PHE A 45 0.74 7.10 -21.01
CA PHE A 45 1.49 8.33 -20.78
C PHE A 45 2.39 8.64 -21.98
N LYS A 46 2.59 9.93 -22.26
CA LYS A 46 3.57 10.37 -23.27
C LYS A 46 4.94 9.78 -22.93
N LYS A 47 5.64 9.27 -23.94
CA LYS A 47 7.02 8.78 -23.82
C LYS A 47 7.95 9.69 -24.64
N PRO A 48 9.00 10.29 -24.04
CA PRO A 48 9.28 10.32 -22.61
C PRO A 48 8.23 11.13 -21.85
N ILE A 49 8.05 10.80 -20.57
CA ILE A 49 7.30 11.67 -19.64
C ILE A 49 8.09 12.97 -19.55
N GLU A 50 7.44 14.11 -19.79
CA GLU A 50 8.10 15.40 -19.72
C GLU A 50 8.62 15.65 -18.30
N LYS A 51 9.83 16.19 -18.20
CA LYS A 51 10.44 16.51 -16.91
C LYS A 51 9.75 17.74 -16.33
N LEU A 52 9.24 17.59 -15.12
CA LEU A 52 8.53 18.66 -14.43
C LEU A 52 9.47 19.82 -14.05
N GLY A 53 8.93 21.03 -14.11
CA GLY A 53 9.55 22.26 -13.60
C GLY A 53 9.43 22.38 -12.08
N ALA A 54 10.29 23.20 -11.45
CA ALA A 54 10.38 23.33 -10.00
C ALA A 54 9.12 23.93 -9.31
N SER A 55 8.19 24.49 -10.07
CA SER A 55 6.99 25.16 -9.58
C SER A 55 5.69 24.48 -10.02
N GLU A 56 5.76 23.29 -10.61
CA GLU A 56 4.59 22.58 -11.10
C GLU A 56 3.96 21.73 -9.98
N ASN A 57 2.68 21.99 -9.68
CA ASN A 57 1.88 21.16 -8.78
C ASN A 57 1.35 19.94 -9.55
N TYR A 58 1.57 18.75 -9.00
CA TYR A 58 1.10 17.49 -9.59
C TYR A 58 0.07 16.82 -8.70
N THR A 59 -0.79 16.01 -9.33
CA THR A 59 -1.81 15.20 -8.67
C THR A 59 -1.73 13.78 -9.20
N PHE A 60 -1.98 12.79 -8.35
CA PHE A 60 -2.09 11.40 -8.79
C PHE A 60 -3.30 11.25 -9.70
N ILE A 61 -3.16 10.54 -10.81
CA ILE A 61 -4.33 10.14 -11.59
C ILE A 61 -4.78 8.76 -11.10
N ILE A 62 -6.03 8.67 -10.68
CA ILE A 62 -6.65 7.45 -10.17
C ILE A 62 -7.71 6.98 -11.16
N LYS A 63 -7.72 5.67 -11.43
CA LYS A 63 -8.80 5.00 -12.16
C LYS A 63 -9.76 4.38 -11.14
N SER A 64 -11.00 4.82 -11.13
CA SER A 64 -12.05 4.17 -10.32
C SER A 64 -12.35 2.78 -10.90
N PRO A 65 -12.62 1.78 -10.04
CA PRO A 65 -13.06 0.47 -10.52
C PRO A 65 -14.44 0.55 -11.18
N ALA A 66 -14.93 -0.58 -11.70
CA ALA A 66 -16.31 -0.70 -12.15
C ALA A 66 -17.27 -0.53 -10.94
N PRO A 67 -18.45 0.07 -11.13
CA PRO A 67 -19.08 0.42 -12.41
C PRO A 67 -18.64 1.78 -13.01
N GLU A 68 -18.05 2.68 -12.22
CA GLU A 68 -17.85 4.08 -12.62
C GLU A 68 -16.82 4.23 -13.74
N ASN A 69 -15.78 3.37 -13.78
CA ASN A 69 -14.74 3.33 -14.81
C ASN A 69 -14.21 4.73 -15.20
N LYS A 70 -13.97 5.60 -14.23
CA LYS A 70 -13.58 6.99 -14.44
C LYS A 70 -12.09 7.16 -14.18
N ILE A 71 -11.41 7.96 -15.01
CA ILE A 71 -10.08 8.49 -14.70
C ILE A 71 -10.28 9.87 -14.07
N THR A 72 -9.73 10.08 -12.88
CA THR A 72 -9.82 11.36 -12.17
C THR A 72 -8.49 11.71 -11.54
N ALA A 73 -8.20 13.00 -11.41
CA ALA A 73 -7.14 13.46 -10.51
C ALA A 73 -7.53 13.18 -9.05
N TYR A 74 -6.54 12.83 -8.24
CA TYR A 74 -6.65 12.78 -6.79
C TYR A 74 -6.89 14.20 -6.31
N ASN A 75 -8.08 14.43 -5.77
CA ASN A 75 -8.45 15.72 -5.25
C ASN A 75 -7.99 15.79 -3.79
N ASP A 76 -6.97 16.60 -3.53
CA ASP A 76 -6.46 16.88 -2.18
C ASP A 76 -7.44 17.70 -1.33
N ALA A 77 -8.40 18.37 -1.96
CA ALA A 77 -9.50 19.05 -1.26
C ALA A 77 -10.55 18.08 -0.69
N PHE A 78 -10.46 16.77 -0.98
CA PHE A 78 -11.27 15.75 -0.30
C PHE A 78 -10.68 15.43 1.09
N VAL A 79 -11.00 16.27 2.06
CA VAL A 79 -10.77 16.03 3.51
C VAL A 79 -12.13 16.14 4.22
N PRO A 80 -12.50 15.28 5.20
CA PRO A 80 -11.72 14.28 5.93
C PRO A 80 -12.11 12.81 5.68
N ASN A 81 -13.08 12.53 4.79
CA ASN A 81 -13.69 11.19 4.66
C ASN A 81 -13.15 10.35 3.51
N SER A 82 -12.17 10.84 2.76
CA SER A 82 -11.50 10.06 1.72
C SER A 82 -10.14 9.59 2.26
N PRO A 83 -9.86 8.29 2.32
CA PRO A 83 -8.59 7.80 2.83
C PRO A 83 -7.44 8.33 1.97
N ALA A 84 -6.50 9.04 2.60
CA ALA A 84 -5.25 9.37 1.94
C ALA A 84 -4.50 8.08 1.61
N PRO A 85 -3.81 7.99 0.46
CA PRO A 85 -3.06 6.80 0.08
C PRO A 85 -1.95 6.47 1.11
N ILE A 86 -1.48 7.49 1.83
CA ILE A 86 -0.54 7.38 2.94
C ILE A 86 -1.09 8.22 4.10
N ASN A 87 -1.21 7.63 5.28
CA ASN A 87 -1.62 8.31 6.51
C ASN A 87 -0.47 8.30 7.52
N LEU A 88 -0.33 9.40 8.26
CA LEU A 88 0.58 9.50 9.40
C LEU A 88 -0.23 9.44 10.69
N ILE A 89 -0.03 8.39 11.48
CA ILE A 89 -0.71 8.19 12.76
C ILE A 89 0.33 8.21 13.87
N GLN A 90 0.13 9.03 14.90
CA GLN A 90 0.97 9.04 16.10
C GLN A 90 0.23 8.37 17.25
N TYR A 91 0.87 7.38 17.88
CA TYR A 91 0.45 6.84 19.16
C TYR A 91 1.35 7.35 20.28
N LYS A 92 0.74 7.74 21.40
CA LYS A 92 1.42 7.96 22.68
C LYS A 92 0.94 6.90 23.65
N ILE A 93 1.80 5.93 23.94
CA ILE A 93 1.46 4.74 24.72
C ILE A 93 2.17 4.84 26.06
N THR A 94 1.40 4.99 27.14
CA THR A 94 1.90 4.87 28.50
C THR A 94 2.19 3.40 28.80
N CYS A 95 3.38 3.11 29.31
CA CYS A 95 3.85 1.74 29.52
C CYS A 95 3.22 1.09 30.76
N ASP A 96 3.48 -0.21 30.95
CA ASP A 96 3.19 -0.89 32.21
C ASP A 96 3.92 -0.19 33.37
N PRO A 97 3.25 0.18 34.48
CA PRO A 97 3.91 0.83 35.62
C PRO A 97 4.98 -0.01 36.35
N THR A 98 4.96 -1.33 36.19
CA THR A 98 5.90 -2.26 36.84
C THR A 98 7.25 -2.31 36.13
N ASP A 99 7.24 -2.38 34.79
CA ASP A 99 8.46 -2.39 33.96
C ASP A 99 8.86 -0.98 33.48
N LYS A 100 7.86 -0.10 33.30
CA LYS A 100 7.95 1.33 32.94
C LYS A 100 8.38 1.67 31.52
N ASP A 101 8.81 0.71 30.73
CA ASP A 101 9.07 0.86 29.30
C ASP A 101 8.40 -0.21 28.43
N TRP A 102 7.84 -1.27 29.04
CA TRP A 102 7.31 -2.38 28.28
C TRP A 102 5.94 -2.10 27.65
N VAL A 103 5.87 -2.28 26.33
CA VAL A 103 4.65 -2.41 25.53
C VAL A 103 4.70 -3.76 24.81
N ASN A 104 3.94 -4.73 25.31
CA ASN A 104 3.98 -6.09 24.78
C ASN A 104 3.18 -6.27 23.47
N GLU A 105 1.91 -5.88 23.48
CA GLU A 105 1.00 -6.02 22.33
C GLU A 105 -0.05 -4.90 22.34
N PHE A 106 0.32 -3.70 21.89
CA PHE A 106 -0.64 -2.61 21.73
C PHE A 106 -1.45 -2.82 20.44
N ASP A 107 -2.76 -3.01 20.58
CA ASP A 107 -3.68 -3.18 19.45
C ASP A 107 -4.05 -1.84 18.82
N THR A 108 -3.52 -1.58 17.62
CA THR A 108 -3.81 -0.35 16.87
C THR A 108 -5.23 -0.26 16.34
N LYS A 109 -5.96 -1.39 16.29
CA LYS A 109 -7.24 -1.56 15.57
C LYS A 109 -7.17 -1.31 14.06
N ILE A 110 -5.97 -1.09 13.50
CA ILE A 110 -5.76 -0.92 12.06
C ILE A 110 -5.88 -2.29 11.39
N ASN A 111 -6.78 -2.42 10.42
CA ASN A 111 -7.04 -3.68 9.72
C ASN A 111 -5.80 -4.12 8.93
N SER A 112 -5.24 -5.27 9.31
CA SER A 112 -3.99 -5.79 8.74
C SER A 112 -4.12 -6.30 7.31
N SER A 113 -5.33 -6.65 6.85
CA SER A 113 -5.59 -7.10 5.48
C SER A 113 -5.79 -5.94 4.50
N LYS A 114 -6.22 -4.78 4.97
CA LYS A 114 -6.43 -3.58 4.13
C LYS A 114 -5.24 -2.64 4.13
N PHE A 115 -4.55 -2.54 5.25
CA PHE A 115 -3.50 -1.56 5.43
C PHE A 115 -2.15 -2.22 5.73
N LEU A 116 -1.09 -1.60 5.24
CA LEU A 116 0.29 -1.86 5.62
C LEU A 116 0.73 -0.77 6.60
N VAL A 117 1.39 -1.17 7.69
CA VAL A 117 1.87 -0.26 8.73
C VAL A 117 3.38 -0.33 8.82
N VAL A 118 4.03 0.82 8.84
CA VAL A 118 5.48 0.98 9.03
C VAL A 118 5.72 1.99 10.15
N ILE A 119 6.57 1.66 11.12
CA ILE A 119 7.02 2.61 12.13
C ILE A 119 8.09 3.49 11.48
N SER A 120 7.80 4.78 11.32
CA SER A 120 8.69 5.74 10.65
C SER A 120 9.65 6.42 11.62
N SER A 121 9.23 6.60 12.87
CA SER A 121 10.07 7.13 13.94
C SER A 121 9.47 6.81 15.30
N PHE A 122 10.30 6.90 16.33
CA PHE A 122 9.90 6.67 17.70
C PHE A 122 10.63 7.60 18.65
N GLY A 123 10.09 7.75 19.86
CA GLY A 123 10.74 8.41 20.99
C GLY A 123 10.25 7.83 22.31
N PHE A 124 11.08 7.93 23.34
CA PHE A 124 10.77 7.46 24.68
C PHE A 124 11.14 8.51 25.72
N THR A 125 10.34 8.63 26.79
CA THR A 125 10.45 9.75 27.73
C THR A 125 11.45 9.55 28.87
N GLN A 126 11.79 8.29 29.21
CA GLN A 126 12.66 8.01 30.36
C GLN A 126 14.07 7.61 29.93
N ALA A 127 15.05 7.91 30.80
CA ALA A 127 16.38 7.35 30.67
C ALA A 127 16.34 5.85 31.05
N ILE A 128 17.07 5.04 30.30
CA ILE A 128 17.20 3.60 30.54
C ILE A 128 18.42 3.35 31.42
N LYS A 129 18.24 2.56 32.47
CA LYS A 129 19.31 2.23 33.42
C LYS A 129 20.13 1.05 32.90
N THR A 130 21.45 1.22 32.86
CA THR A 130 22.41 0.14 32.60
C THR A 130 23.02 -0.31 33.92
N GLY A 131 22.60 -1.48 34.42
CA GLY A 131 22.95 -1.96 35.77
C GLY A 131 24.42 -2.27 36.01
N ALA A 132 25.23 -2.43 34.96
CA ALA A 132 26.68 -2.61 35.08
C ALA A 132 27.39 -2.17 33.80
N ALA A 133 28.26 -1.17 33.97
CA ALA A 133 29.24 -0.63 33.03
C ALA A 133 28.76 0.42 32.00
N ASP A 134 29.59 1.47 31.87
CA ASP A 134 29.39 2.65 31.01
C ASP A 134 29.47 2.35 29.50
N TRP A 135 29.65 1.08 29.11
CA TRP A 135 29.83 0.65 27.71
C TRP A 135 28.65 -0.14 27.14
N LEU A 136 27.59 -0.41 27.92
CA LEU A 136 26.34 -0.91 27.35
C LEU A 136 25.47 0.25 26.89
N THR A 137 25.08 0.23 25.62
CA THR A 137 24.07 1.14 25.07
C THR A 137 22.78 0.36 24.86
N PRO A 138 21.73 0.59 25.67
CA PRO A 138 20.43 -0.03 25.44
C PRO A 138 19.89 0.36 24.06
N VAL A 139 19.53 -0.65 23.26
CA VAL A 139 18.90 -0.45 21.95
C VAL A 139 17.45 -0.91 22.07
N PRO A 140 16.48 -0.09 21.66
CA PRO A 140 15.09 -0.47 21.80
C PRO A 140 14.69 -1.48 20.73
N GLN A 141 13.90 -2.46 21.13
CA GLN A 141 13.20 -3.38 20.23
C GLN A 141 11.82 -2.81 19.93
N ILE A 142 11.64 -2.29 18.72
CA ILE A 142 10.41 -1.66 18.28
C ILE A 142 10.00 -2.23 16.95
N PHE A 143 8.81 -2.81 16.88
CA PHE A 143 8.29 -3.34 15.63
C PHE A 143 6.76 -3.34 15.60
N ALA A 144 6.25 -3.17 14.38
CA ALA A 144 4.85 -3.41 14.06
C ALA A 144 4.73 -4.81 13.45
N TYR A 145 3.73 -5.56 13.88
CA TYR A 145 3.48 -6.91 13.37
C TYR A 145 1.98 -7.15 13.27
N SER A 146 1.56 -8.00 12.33
CA SER A 146 0.16 -8.38 12.19
C SER A 146 -0.08 -9.73 12.87
N THR A 147 -1.02 -9.76 13.82
CA THR A 147 -1.51 -11.00 14.44
C THR A 147 -3.03 -10.98 14.43
N GLY A 148 -3.66 -12.00 13.85
CA GLY A 148 -5.11 -12.00 13.64
C GLY A 148 -5.52 -10.97 12.57
N THR A 149 -6.48 -10.09 12.90
CA THR A 149 -7.06 -9.13 11.94
C THR A 149 -6.49 -7.71 12.04
N THR A 150 -5.67 -7.42 13.04
CA THR A 150 -5.20 -6.06 13.33
C THR A 150 -3.68 -5.99 13.45
N TRP A 151 -3.12 -4.81 13.16
CA TRP A 151 -1.73 -4.51 13.45
C TRP A 151 -1.51 -4.28 14.95
N LYS A 152 -0.43 -4.85 15.46
CA LYS A 152 0.06 -4.73 16.83
C LYS A 152 1.38 -3.99 16.86
N LEU A 153 1.66 -3.31 17.96
CA LEU A 153 2.95 -2.67 18.23
C LEU A 153 3.57 -3.28 19.47
N LYS A 154 4.87 -3.60 19.37
CA LYS A 154 5.75 -3.86 20.51
C LYS A 154 6.80 -2.76 20.59
N ALA A 155 7.09 -2.30 21.80
CA ALA A 155 8.18 -1.38 22.10
C ALA A 155 8.75 -1.69 23.49
N ASP A 156 10.06 -1.88 23.57
CA ASP A 156 10.73 -2.29 24.80
C ASP A 156 12.24 -2.04 24.72
N TYR A 157 12.91 -1.72 25.83
CA TYR A 157 14.36 -1.86 25.94
C TYR A 157 14.69 -3.21 26.55
N GLN A 158 14.43 -4.29 25.81
CA GLN A 158 14.51 -5.67 26.28
C GLN A 158 15.78 -5.96 27.14
N GLY A 159 15.56 -6.32 28.41
CA GLY A 159 16.63 -6.61 29.37
C GLY A 159 17.13 -5.40 30.17
N PHE A 160 16.53 -4.23 29.94
CA PHE A 160 16.74 -2.99 30.68
C PHE A 160 15.38 -2.42 31.07
N ALA A 161 15.40 -1.42 31.96
CA ALA A 161 14.21 -0.68 32.34
C ALA A 161 14.63 0.71 32.86
N PRO A 162 13.71 1.69 32.91
CA PRO A 162 13.89 2.90 33.69
C PRO A 162 14.12 2.60 35.17
N ASP A 163 14.79 3.53 35.87
CA ASP A 163 14.97 3.39 37.33
C ASP A 163 13.62 3.39 38.08
N ALA A 164 13.55 2.65 39.18
CA ALA A 164 12.35 2.52 40.01
C ALA A 164 11.87 3.87 40.59
N SER A 165 12.74 4.88 40.69
CA SER A 165 12.37 6.25 41.12
C SER A 165 11.74 7.11 40.03
N LEU A 166 11.89 6.78 38.75
CA LEU A 166 11.34 7.56 37.63
C LEU A 166 9.86 7.28 37.40
N PRO A 167 9.09 8.22 36.80
CA PRO A 167 7.72 7.95 36.42
C PRO A 167 7.64 6.91 35.28
N THR A 168 6.48 6.29 35.11
CA THR A 168 6.19 5.39 33.99
C THR A 168 6.52 6.07 32.65
N GLY A 169 7.21 5.36 31.78
CA GLY A 169 7.58 5.87 30.47
C GLY A 169 6.43 5.93 29.48
N VAL A 170 6.61 6.75 28.46
CA VAL A 170 5.68 6.90 27.34
C VAL A 170 6.43 6.72 26.04
N TRP A 171 5.98 5.77 25.22
CA TRP A 171 6.42 5.63 23.84
C TRP A 171 5.61 6.55 22.93
N THR A 172 6.31 7.37 22.15
CA THR A 172 5.73 8.07 21.00
C THR A 172 6.12 7.31 19.75
N LEU A 173 5.15 6.69 19.06
CA LEU A 173 5.37 5.92 17.83
C LEU A 173 4.65 6.61 16.67
N ASN A 174 5.40 7.00 15.65
CA ASN A 174 4.85 7.54 14.41
C ASN A 174 4.77 6.45 13.37
N LEU A 175 3.58 6.21 12.86
CA LEU A 175 3.25 5.17 11.90
C LEU A 175 2.95 5.80 10.56
N MET A 176 3.55 5.28 9.50
CA MET A 176 3.05 5.42 8.14
C MET A 176 2.10 4.26 7.84
N VAL A 177 0.90 4.58 7.39
CA VAL A 177 -0.17 3.62 7.11
C VAL A 177 -0.60 3.77 5.65
N PHE A 178 -0.39 2.71 4.88
CA PHE A 178 -0.66 2.64 3.45
C PHE A 178 -1.88 1.75 3.21
N ASP A 179 -2.73 2.10 2.25
CA ASP A 179 -3.64 1.11 1.69
C ASP A 179 -2.81 0.09 0.89
N ARG A 180 -3.02 -1.21 1.14
CA ARG A 180 -2.30 -2.28 0.44
C ARG A 180 -2.58 -2.29 -1.06
N ALA A 181 -3.65 -1.65 -1.54
CA ALA A 181 -3.87 -1.43 -2.97
C ALA A 181 -2.76 -0.59 -3.64
N TYR A 182 -2.02 0.21 -2.87
CA TYR A 182 -0.92 1.05 -3.35
C TYR A 182 0.46 0.58 -2.88
N ALA A 183 0.54 -0.53 -2.14
CA ALA A 183 1.79 -1.11 -1.66
C ALA A 183 1.96 -2.52 -2.22
N LYS A 184 3.13 -2.80 -2.82
CA LYS A 184 3.48 -4.14 -3.28
C LYS A 184 4.51 -4.74 -2.33
N GLU A 185 4.08 -5.74 -1.56
CA GLU A 185 4.98 -6.49 -0.69
C GLU A 185 5.57 -7.70 -1.43
N PHE A 186 6.90 -7.81 -1.37
CA PHE A 186 7.62 -8.99 -1.81
C PHE A 186 8.28 -9.61 -0.58
N ASN A 187 7.82 -10.79 -0.17
CA ASN A 187 8.30 -11.47 1.04
C ASN A 187 9.07 -12.77 0.74
N PRO A 188 10.11 -12.77 -0.12
CA PRO A 188 10.90 -13.97 -0.34
C PRO A 188 11.84 -14.21 0.84
N THR A 189 11.78 -15.41 1.44
CA THR A 189 12.78 -15.84 2.42
C THR A 189 14.16 -15.91 1.77
N GLN A 190 15.15 -15.28 2.39
CA GLN A 190 16.56 -15.36 1.99
C GLN A 190 17.31 -16.26 2.98
N ALA A 191 17.92 -17.34 2.50
CA ALA A 191 18.71 -18.23 3.35
C ALA A 191 20.15 -17.73 3.45
N MET A 192 20.66 -17.58 4.68
CA MET A 192 22.08 -17.26 4.94
C MET A 192 22.98 -18.50 4.96
N GLY A 193 22.40 -19.70 4.95
CA GLY A 193 23.14 -20.97 5.06
C GLY A 193 23.98 -21.02 6.34
N THR A 194 25.23 -21.47 6.22
CA THR A 194 26.22 -21.47 7.32
C THR A 194 27.14 -20.23 7.28
N SER A 195 26.78 -19.21 6.51
CA SER A 195 27.58 -18.00 6.28
C SER A 195 27.03 -16.80 7.06
N THR A 196 27.92 -15.88 7.44
CA THR A 196 27.56 -14.57 8.02
C THR A 196 27.43 -13.47 6.96
N THR A 197 27.72 -13.79 5.70
CA THR A 197 27.56 -12.90 4.54
C THR A 197 26.68 -13.54 3.48
N GLY A 198 25.77 -12.77 2.90
CA GLY A 198 24.85 -13.23 1.86
C GLY A 198 24.39 -12.06 0.99
N ALA A 199 23.83 -12.38 -0.18
CA ALA A 199 23.25 -11.39 -1.09
C ALA A 199 21.86 -11.85 -1.52
N ALA A 200 20.89 -10.95 -1.47
CA ALA A 200 19.58 -11.18 -2.06
C ALA A 200 19.67 -11.06 -3.58
N ALA A 201 18.73 -11.68 -4.29
CA ALA A 201 18.52 -11.37 -5.70
C ALA A 201 18.12 -9.89 -5.85
N ALA A 202 18.51 -9.27 -6.97
CA ALA A 202 18.14 -7.89 -7.26
C ALA A 202 16.61 -7.76 -7.21
N PRO A 203 16.07 -6.81 -6.42
CA PRO A 203 14.62 -6.66 -6.29
C PRO A 203 14.03 -6.14 -7.60
N LEU A 204 12.85 -6.66 -7.97
CA LEU A 204 12.03 -6.06 -9.01
C LEU A 204 11.33 -4.83 -8.44
N ILE A 205 11.92 -3.65 -8.68
CA ILE A 205 11.27 -2.37 -8.39
C ILE A 205 10.34 -2.07 -9.58
N GLN A 206 9.03 -2.25 -9.39
CA GLN A 206 7.98 -2.02 -10.39
C GLN A 206 7.00 -0.97 -9.92
#